data_AF-A0A6C0DY54-F1
#
_entry.id   AF-A0A6C0DY54-F1
#
_cell.length_a   1.000
_cell.length_b   1.000
_cell.length_c   1.000
_cell.angle_alpha   90.00
_cell.angle_beta   90.00
_cell.angle_gamma   90.00
#
_symmetry.space_group_name_H-M   'P 1'
#
loop_
_entity.id
_entity.type
_entity.pdbx_description
1 polymer ?
#
loop_
_entity_poly.entity_id
_entity_poly.type
_entity_poly.pdbx_seq_one_letter_code
_entity_poly.pdbx_strand_id
1 'polypeptide(L)'
;MTNLDKLESFLISNSDISKEFINDFFGFQKKQLYEEYKPFTIDLEDVAYWLETRKTRLKETLITNYSKNIDYLLVKNLLPANRHQNTHGGHNKKLVLLTPDCFKMLCMRSKTKKADKVREYYIEIEKLIDKYKDIIIEENNKKIKILENDLRKEKQPSGNICYIFEEIDELNIKYYRLGQSGDLTKRMATHNSSSVHKKVVAFKIKTDNILHYEACLRGSMYNFRYKNNKDYYKIPLEKIKYAIKNCGGVVKKLKNNIDGGENNNYVIDNKKINTEIKIMFSKISKCVMWNVYEKPSLAYYNGKKITNKKLNKVILEQSRANKILIVPCQRDSEYYETIDLGFDEISYKTLFDILYKFYKEPIDINYLEKIPNDISEYVSDAIKKIKHEQVNRNDLIGNLCRFEGVRNVYGNIYWLIMGS
;
A
#
# COMPACT_ATOMS: atom_id res chain seq x y z
N MET A 1 -32.60 5.65 20.63
CA MET A 1 -32.70 6.14 19.24
C MET A 1 -32.88 4.94 18.33
N THR A 2 -34.07 4.80 17.73
CA THR A 2 -34.43 3.67 16.87
C THR A 2 -33.67 3.73 15.54
N ASN A 3 -33.63 2.63 14.76
CA ASN A 3 -33.05 2.65 13.41
C ASN A 3 -33.74 3.67 12.50
N LEU A 4 -35.04 3.90 12.71
CA LEU A 4 -35.83 4.87 11.96
C LEU A 4 -35.43 6.32 12.32
N ASP A 5 -35.16 6.61 13.60
CA ASP A 5 -34.68 7.95 14.03
C ASP A 5 -33.29 8.26 13.47
N LYS A 6 -32.42 7.24 13.35
CA LYS A 6 -31.11 7.39 12.72
C LYS A 6 -31.23 7.72 11.23
N LEU A 7 -32.11 7.01 10.52
CA LEU A 7 -32.36 7.27 9.10
C LEU A 7 -32.94 8.66 8.87
N GLU A 8 -33.92 9.07 9.67
CA GLU A 8 -34.52 10.41 9.61
C GLU A 8 -33.46 11.50 9.82
N SER A 9 -32.65 11.39 10.88
CA SER A 9 -31.58 12.34 11.18
C SER A 9 -30.55 12.39 10.05
N PHE A 10 -30.18 11.23 9.49
CA PHE A 10 -29.25 11.14 8.36
C PHE A 10 -29.80 11.87 7.13
N LEU A 11 -31.06 11.64 6.76
CA LEU A 11 -31.68 12.27 5.59
C LEU A 11 -31.81 13.79 5.76
N ILE A 12 -32.18 14.27 6.94
CA ILE A 12 -32.25 15.71 7.24
C ILE A 12 -30.88 16.39 7.05
N SER A 13 -29.78 15.69 7.38
CA SER A 13 -28.43 16.26 7.27
C SER A 13 -27.77 16.06 5.91
N ASN A 14 -28.20 15.08 5.10
CA ASN A 14 -27.44 14.65 3.92
C ASN A 14 -28.23 14.65 2.61
N SER A 15 -29.52 15.02 2.62
CA SER A 15 -30.37 15.09 1.42
C SER A 15 -30.93 16.48 1.20
N ASP A 16 -31.37 16.76 -0.03
CA ASP A 16 -32.06 18.01 -0.39
C ASP A 16 -33.58 17.94 -0.08
N ILE A 17 -34.04 16.87 0.57
CA ILE A 17 -35.44 16.68 0.92
C ILE A 17 -35.80 17.62 2.08
N SER A 18 -36.96 18.27 2.01
CA SER A 18 -37.36 19.19 3.08
C SER A 18 -37.54 18.47 4.42
N LYS A 19 -36.96 19.04 5.48
CA LYS A 19 -37.06 18.53 6.85
C LYS A 19 -38.52 18.35 7.30
N GLU A 20 -39.38 19.31 6.94
CA GLU A 20 -40.82 19.27 7.20
C GLU A 20 -41.47 18.02 6.60
N PHE A 21 -41.16 17.73 5.32
CA PHE A 21 -41.67 16.55 4.64
C PHE A 21 -41.15 15.26 5.29
N ILE A 22 -39.86 15.19 5.62
CA ILE A 22 -39.27 14.01 6.27
C ILE A 22 -40.00 13.70 7.58
N ASN A 23 -40.16 14.71 8.44
CA ASN A 23 -40.84 14.57 9.72
C ASN A 23 -42.29 14.09 9.55
N ASP A 24 -43.03 14.70 8.62
CA ASP A 24 -44.41 14.33 8.32
C ASP A 24 -44.53 12.89 7.80
N PHE A 25 -43.66 12.52 6.84
CA PHE A 25 -43.69 11.21 6.20
C PHE A 25 -43.29 10.09 7.17
N PHE A 26 -42.27 10.33 8.00
CA PHE A 26 -41.84 9.38 9.03
C PHE A 26 -42.83 9.30 10.19
N GLY A 27 -43.62 10.36 10.42
CA GLY A 27 -44.69 10.40 11.41
C GLY A 27 -45.68 9.23 11.27
N PHE A 28 -46.01 8.82 10.03
CA PHE A 28 -46.87 7.66 9.80
C PHE A 28 -46.28 6.33 10.28
N GLN A 29 -44.95 6.19 10.27
CA GLN A 29 -44.26 4.98 10.72
C GLN A 29 -43.94 5.02 12.22
N LYS A 30 -43.88 6.21 12.81
CA LYS A 30 -43.62 6.44 14.25
C LYS A 30 -44.88 6.46 15.10
N LYS A 31 -46.05 6.72 14.51
CA LYS A 31 -47.35 6.67 15.23
C LYS A 31 -47.55 5.27 15.81
N GLN A 32 -47.57 5.18 17.15
CA GLN A 32 -47.93 3.96 17.89
C GLN A 32 -49.46 3.81 18.00
N LEU A 33 -50.15 3.93 16.88
CA LEU A 33 -51.59 3.69 16.80
C LEU A 33 -51.82 2.30 16.20
N TYR A 34 -52.88 1.62 16.63
CA TYR A 34 -53.29 0.34 16.06
C TYR A 34 -52.22 -0.76 16.16
N GLU A 35 -51.40 -0.72 17.22
CA GLU A 35 -50.35 -1.69 17.49
C GLU A 35 -50.88 -3.14 17.54
N GLU A 36 -52.10 -3.33 18.03
CA GLU A 36 -52.79 -4.64 18.04
C GLU A 36 -53.09 -5.21 16.64
N TYR A 37 -53.04 -4.37 15.59
CA TYR A 37 -53.33 -4.74 14.21
C TYR A 37 -52.07 -4.87 13.35
N LYS A 38 -50.87 -4.88 13.94
CA LYS A 38 -49.60 -5.05 13.20
C LYS A 38 -49.67 -6.23 12.21
N PRO A 39 -49.22 -6.04 10.94
CA PRO A 39 -48.49 -4.88 10.41
C PRO A 39 -49.37 -3.70 9.93
N PHE A 40 -50.70 -3.74 10.10
CA PHE A 40 -51.64 -2.73 9.62
C PHE A 40 -51.80 -1.57 10.61
N THR A 41 -50.86 -0.62 10.61
CA THR A 41 -50.79 0.46 11.61
C THR A 41 -51.20 1.85 11.08
N ILE A 42 -51.46 2.00 9.78
CA ILE A 42 -51.71 3.31 9.15
C ILE A 42 -53.18 3.46 8.74
N ASP A 43 -53.88 4.47 9.26
CA ASP A 43 -55.27 4.75 8.88
C ASP A 43 -55.37 5.43 7.50
N LEU A 44 -56.19 4.86 6.61
CA LEU A 44 -56.51 5.44 5.30
C LEU A 44 -57.11 6.86 5.39
N GLU A 45 -57.85 7.18 6.45
CA GLU A 45 -58.38 8.53 6.66
C GLU A 45 -57.24 9.55 6.86
N ASP A 46 -56.27 9.24 7.71
CA ASP A 46 -55.08 10.07 7.92
C ASP A 46 -54.28 10.21 6.62
N VAL A 47 -54.17 9.14 5.84
CA VAL A 47 -53.49 9.16 4.54
C VAL A 47 -54.25 10.04 3.54
N ALA A 48 -55.58 9.96 3.49
CA ALA A 48 -56.40 10.79 2.61
C ALA A 48 -56.29 12.27 2.97
N TYR A 49 -56.33 12.59 4.26
CA TYR A 49 -56.11 13.94 4.78
C TYR A 49 -54.71 14.44 4.42
N TRP A 50 -53.68 13.64 4.68
CA TRP A 50 -52.31 14.03 4.38
C TRP A 50 -52.10 14.21 2.89
N LEU A 51 -52.52 13.28 2.02
CA LEU A 51 -52.39 13.41 0.57
C LEU A 51 -53.30 14.48 -0.06
N GLU A 52 -54.18 15.12 0.73
CA GLU A 52 -55.15 16.13 0.27
C GLU A 52 -56.08 15.58 -0.83
N THR A 53 -56.61 14.38 -0.61
CA THR A 53 -57.47 13.68 -1.58
C THR A 53 -58.69 13.04 -0.92
N ARG A 54 -59.66 12.64 -1.74
CA ARG A 54 -60.88 11.98 -1.24
C ARG A 54 -60.57 10.53 -0.88
N LYS A 55 -60.89 10.14 0.37
CA LYS A 55 -60.78 8.75 0.85
C LYS A 55 -61.46 7.74 -0.08
N THR A 56 -62.59 8.08 -0.68
CA THR A 56 -63.32 7.20 -1.61
C THR A 56 -62.44 6.78 -2.79
N ARG A 57 -61.69 7.71 -3.38
CA ARG A 57 -60.77 7.42 -4.51
C ARG A 57 -59.63 6.52 -4.10
N LEU A 58 -59.05 6.76 -2.92
CA LEU A 58 -57.99 5.90 -2.39
C LEU A 58 -58.53 4.49 -2.08
N LYS A 59 -59.74 4.39 -1.53
CA LYS A 59 -60.40 3.12 -1.25
C LYS A 59 -60.72 2.33 -2.51
N GLU A 60 -61.21 2.98 -3.57
CA GLU A 60 -61.39 2.35 -4.90
C GLU A 60 -60.05 1.83 -5.42
N THR A 61 -58.99 2.63 -5.31
CA THR A 61 -57.64 2.22 -5.72
C THR A 61 -57.16 1.01 -4.92
N LEU A 62 -57.38 0.98 -3.61
CA LEU A 62 -57.05 -0.14 -2.73
C LEU A 62 -57.78 -1.42 -3.11
N ILE A 63 -59.10 -1.34 -3.32
CA ILE A 63 -59.92 -2.51 -3.67
C ILE A 63 -59.51 -3.09 -5.03
N THR A 64 -59.18 -2.23 -5.99
CA THR A 64 -58.87 -2.65 -7.37
C THR A 64 -57.42 -3.15 -7.54
N ASN A 65 -56.45 -2.57 -6.80
CA ASN A 65 -55.03 -2.80 -7.08
C ASN A 65 -54.23 -3.46 -5.94
N TYR A 66 -54.83 -3.65 -4.76
CA TYR A 66 -54.14 -4.17 -3.58
C TYR A 66 -54.93 -5.31 -2.94
N SER A 67 -54.23 -6.16 -2.19
CA SER A 67 -54.77 -7.39 -1.62
C SER A 67 -55.28 -7.17 -0.21
N LYS A 68 -56.57 -7.46 0.01
CA LYS A 68 -57.17 -7.45 1.35
C LYS A 68 -56.49 -8.48 2.26
N ASN A 69 -56.27 -8.12 3.52
CA ASN A 69 -55.56 -8.89 4.55
C ASN A 69 -54.06 -9.13 4.26
N ILE A 70 -53.50 -8.50 3.23
CA ILE A 70 -52.05 -8.48 2.95
C ILE A 70 -51.57 -7.03 2.98
N ASP A 71 -52.17 -6.18 2.15
CA ASP A 71 -51.83 -4.76 2.02
C ASP A 71 -52.68 -3.86 2.92
N TYR A 72 -53.96 -4.22 3.09
CA TYR A 72 -54.90 -3.48 3.95
C TYR A 72 -55.89 -4.38 4.70
N LEU A 73 -56.34 -3.90 5.86
CA LEU A 73 -57.32 -4.55 6.73
C LEU A 73 -58.58 -3.69 6.87
N LEU A 74 -59.76 -4.33 6.84
CA LEU A 74 -61.04 -3.68 7.10
C LEU A 74 -61.51 -4.04 8.52
N VAL A 75 -61.45 -3.09 9.44
CA VAL A 75 -61.91 -3.27 10.82
C VAL A 75 -63.33 -2.72 10.96
N LYS A 76 -64.26 -3.55 11.44
CA LYS A 76 -65.66 -3.15 11.70
C LYS A 76 -65.76 -2.62 13.14
N ASN A 77 -66.04 -1.32 13.29
CA ASN A 77 -66.35 -0.57 14.51
C ASN A 77 -65.39 -0.73 15.72
N LEU A 78 -64.57 0.29 15.95
CA LEU A 78 -64.32 0.81 17.30
C LEU A 78 -64.64 2.31 17.25
N LEU A 79 -65.77 2.72 17.85
CA LEU A 79 -65.87 4.10 18.30
C LEU A 79 -64.82 4.25 19.42
N PRO A 80 -63.96 5.28 19.43
CA PRO A 80 -63.36 5.68 20.70
C PRO A 80 -64.53 6.08 21.61
N ALA A 81 -64.55 5.59 22.84
CA ALA A 81 -65.64 5.75 23.82
C ALA A 81 -66.01 7.22 24.18
N ASN A 82 -65.45 8.23 23.52
CA ASN A 82 -65.56 9.65 23.90
C ASN A 82 -65.98 10.60 22.75
N ARG A 83 -66.90 10.20 21.86
CA ARG A 83 -67.61 11.18 21.02
C ARG A 83 -69.11 11.07 21.28
N HIS A 84 -69.61 11.98 22.11
CA HIS A 84 -71.03 12.13 22.41
C HIS A 84 -71.84 12.15 21.12
N GLN A 85 -72.78 11.21 21.07
CA GLN A 85 -73.81 11.10 20.04
C GLN A 85 -74.71 12.32 20.13
N ASN A 86 -75.00 12.90 18.98
CA ASN A 86 -76.34 13.36 18.64
C ASN A 86 -76.47 13.42 17.11
N THR A 87 -77.68 13.11 16.64
CA THR A 87 -78.19 13.10 15.25
C THR A 87 -78.11 11.77 14.48
N HIS A 88 -79.26 11.44 13.91
CA HIS A 88 -79.65 10.16 13.33
C HIS A 88 -78.92 9.88 11.99
N GLY A 89 -78.61 8.59 11.72
CA GLY A 89 -78.15 8.11 10.41
C GLY A 89 -76.69 7.62 10.36
N GLY A 90 -76.27 6.71 11.23
CA GLY A 90 -74.90 6.18 11.25
C GLY A 90 -74.67 5.07 10.22
N HIS A 91 -74.19 5.40 9.02
CA HIS A 91 -73.56 4.40 8.14
C HIS A 91 -72.44 3.68 8.91
N ASN A 92 -72.42 2.34 8.91
CA ASN A 92 -71.36 1.51 9.51
C ASN A 92 -69.97 1.93 8.97
N LYS A 93 -69.27 2.84 9.66
CA LYS A 93 -67.96 3.35 9.26
C LYS A 93 -66.92 2.24 9.47
N LYS A 94 -66.45 1.65 8.37
CA LYS A 94 -65.33 0.70 8.39
C LYS A 94 -64.01 1.46 8.46
N LEU A 95 -63.18 1.15 9.46
CA LEU A 95 -61.80 1.61 9.53
C LEU A 95 -60.98 0.80 8.51
N VAL A 96 -60.11 1.48 7.77
CA VAL A 96 -59.26 0.86 6.75
C VAL A 96 -57.81 1.11 7.15
N LEU A 97 -57.14 0.06 7.60
CA LEU A 97 -55.74 0.12 8.05
C LEU A 97 -54.83 -0.42 6.95
N LEU A 98 -53.71 0.23 6.71
CA LEU A 98 -52.72 -0.11 5.70
C LEU A 98 -51.44 -0.59 6.37
N THR A 99 -50.71 -1.47 5.70
CA THR A 99 -49.30 -1.69 6.03
C THR A 99 -48.47 -0.46 5.62
N PRO A 100 -47.30 -0.22 6.25
CA PRO A 100 -46.36 0.81 5.80
C PRO A 100 -46.01 0.72 4.32
N ASP A 101 -45.90 -0.49 3.78
CA ASP A 101 -45.57 -0.69 2.37
C ASP A 101 -46.75 -0.39 1.45
N CYS A 102 -47.97 -0.79 1.84
CA CYS A 102 -49.18 -0.38 1.11
C CYS A 102 -49.34 1.14 1.09
N PHE A 103 -49.06 1.84 2.21
CA PHE A 103 -49.07 3.30 2.26
C PHE A 103 -48.09 3.91 1.26
N LYS A 104 -46.82 3.48 1.29
CA LYS A 104 -45.79 3.98 0.35
C LYS A 104 -46.19 3.74 -1.11
N MET A 105 -46.64 2.53 -1.42
CA MET A 105 -47.10 2.18 -2.77
C MET A 105 -48.29 3.04 -3.21
N LEU A 106 -49.25 3.28 -2.31
CA LEU A 106 -50.42 4.11 -2.58
C LEU A 106 -50.00 5.57 -2.83
N CYS A 107 -49.04 6.10 -2.06
CA CYS A 107 -48.44 7.40 -2.32
C CYS A 107 -47.76 7.45 -3.68
N MET A 108 -46.91 6.47 -4.03
CA MET A 108 -46.22 6.43 -5.32
C MET A 108 -47.19 6.40 -6.53
N ARG A 109 -48.36 5.78 -6.36
CA ARG A 109 -49.42 5.70 -7.39
C ARG A 109 -50.31 6.94 -7.45
N SER A 110 -50.32 7.75 -6.39
CA SER A 110 -51.17 8.94 -6.27
C SER A 110 -50.63 10.11 -7.11
N LYS A 111 -51.55 10.91 -7.64
CA LYS A 111 -51.25 12.09 -8.49
C LYS A 111 -51.39 13.42 -7.74
N THR A 112 -51.04 13.44 -6.46
CA THR A 112 -51.13 14.65 -5.61
C THR A 112 -49.75 15.26 -5.41
N LYS A 113 -49.68 16.56 -5.07
CA LYS A 113 -48.41 17.26 -4.83
C LYS A 113 -47.57 16.62 -3.71
N LYS A 114 -48.22 16.07 -2.68
CA LYS A 114 -47.50 15.34 -1.62
C LYS A 114 -47.02 13.97 -2.07
N ALA A 115 -47.75 13.30 -2.96
CA ALA A 115 -47.27 12.09 -3.61
C ALA A 115 -46.06 12.35 -4.52
N ASP A 116 -45.99 13.52 -5.18
CA ASP A 116 -44.78 13.95 -5.92
C ASP A 116 -43.57 14.00 -4.98
N LYS A 117 -43.71 14.64 -3.81
CA LYS A 117 -42.64 14.69 -2.79
C LYS A 117 -42.20 13.32 -2.28
N VAL A 118 -43.12 12.35 -2.17
CA VAL A 118 -42.76 10.95 -1.82
C VAL A 118 -41.91 10.32 -2.91
N ARG A 119 -42.21 10.57 -4.19
CA ARG A 119 -41.39 10.07 -5.30
C ARG A 119 -40.02 10.74 -5.33
N GLU A 120 -39.96 12.05 -5.15
CA GLU A 120 -38.70 12.80 -5.00
C GLU A 120 -37.86 12.25 -3.86
N TYR A 121 -38.47 11.95 -2.71
CA TYR A 121 -37.80 11.32 -1.57
C TYR A 121 -37.12 9.99 -1.93
N TYR A 122 -37.78 9.11 -2.70
CA TYR A 122 -37.18 7.84 -3.10
C TYR A 122 -36.05 8.03 -4.13
N ILE A 123 -36.18 9.00 -5.03
CA ILE A 123 -35.13 9.36 -5.98
C ILE A 123 -33.89 9.90 -5.23
N GLU A 124 -34.08 10.75 -4.22
CA GLU A 124 -32.98 11.27 -3.40
C GLU A 124 -32.30 10.16 -2.57
N ILE A 125 -33.06 9.19 -2.06
CA ILE A 125 -32.47 8.02 -1.40
C ILE A 125 -31.60 7.22 -2.38
N GLU A 126 -32.07 6.98 -3.59
CA GLU A 126 -31.29 6.27 -4.61
C GLU A 126 -29.99 7.00 -4.94
N LYS A 127 -30.04 8.32 -5.12
CA LYS A 127 -28.84 9.15 -5.32
C LYS A 127 -27.85 9.05 -4.16
N LEU A 128 -28.34 9.02 -2.92
CA LEU A 128 -27.48 8.86 -1.74
C LEU A 128 -26.85 7.47 -1.69
N ILE A 129 -27.61 6.42 -2.00
CA ILE A 129 -27.07 5.06 -2.11
C ILE A 129 -25.96 5.03 -3.15
N ASP A 130 -26.19 5.60 -4.34
CA ASP A 130 -25.17 5.65 -5.39
C ASP A 130 -23.94 6.45 -5.00
N LYS A 131 -24.10 7.54 -4.23
CA LYS A 131 -22.99 8.36 -3.73
C LYS A 131 -22.12 7.62 -2.71
N TYR A 132 -22.71 6.79 -1.85
CA TYR A 132 -22.01 6.19 -0.72
C TYR A 132 -21.70 4.69 -0.89
N LYS A 133 -22.31 3.99 -1.85
CA LYS A 133 -22.17 2.52 -2.00
C LYS A 133 -20.72 2.08 -2.14
N ASP A 134 -19.94 2.76 -2.98
CA ASP A 134 -18.56 2.35 -3.27
C ASP A 134 -17.67 2.55 -2.04
N ILE A 135 -17.86 3.66 -1.32
CA ILE A 135 -17.15 3.96 -0.07
C ILE A 135 -17.46 2.87 0.97
N ILE A 136 -18.74 2.55 1.17
CA ILE A 136 -19.18 1.54 2.14
C ILE A 136 -18.62 0.16 1.77
N ILE A 137 -18.70 -0.23 0.50
CA ILE A 137 -18.21 -1.52 0.01
C ILE A 137 -16.69 -1.61 0.19
N GLU A 138 -15.94 -0.57 -0.21
CA GLU A 138 -14.49 -0.55 -0.07
C GLU A 138 -14.03 -0.60 1.38
N GLU A 139 -14.64 0.20 2.26
CA GLU A 139 -14.30 0.21 3.68
C GLU A 139 -14.63 -1.12 4.35
N ASN A 140 -15.79 -1.71 4.05
CA ASN A 140 -16.17 -3.02 4.58
C ASN A 140 -15.23 -4.12 4.09
N ASN A 141 -14.88 -4.13 2.80
CA ASN A 141 -13.92 -5.09 2.25
C ASN A 141 -12.53 -4.93 2.87
N LYS A 142 -12.08 -3.69 3.14
CA LYS A 142 -10.83 -3.41 3.87
C LYS A 142 -10.89 -3.98 5.30
N LYS A 143 -11.98 -3.72 6.03
CA LYS A 143 -12.19 -4.24 7.40
C LYS A 143 -12.21 -5.77 7.43
N ILE A 144 -12.97 -6.41 6.54
CA ILE A 144 -13.05 -7.87 6.42
C ILE A 144 -11.65 -8.46 6.21
N LYS A 145 -10.87 -7.90 5.27
CA LYS A 145 -9.51 -8.39 4.98
C LYS A 145 -8.56 -8.29 6.18
N ILE A 146 -8.68 -7.23 6.98
CA ILE A 146 -7.90 -7.06 8.21
C ILE A 146 -8.30 -8.13 9.25
N LEU A 147 -9.61 -8.28 9.49
CA LEU A 147 -10.13 -9.24 10.46
C LEU A 147 -9.82 -10.70 10.07
N GLU A 148 -9.93 -11.05 8.80
CA GLU A 148 -9.53 -12.36 8.30
C GLU A 148 -8.05 -12.64 8.60
N ASN A 149 -7.17 -11.66 8.42
CA ASN A 149 -5.75 -11.80 8.74
C ASN A 149 -5.52 -11.98 10.25
N ASP A 150 -6.28 -11.28 11.09
CA ASP A 150 -6.20 -11.40 12.55
C ASP A 150 -6.65 -12.79 13.03
N LEU A 151 -7.68 -13.36 12.41
CA LEU A 151 -8.21 -14.68 12.79
C LEU A 151 -7.36 -15.85 12.24
N ARG A 152 -6.53 -15.62 11.22
CA ARG A 152 -5.68 -16.67 10.65
C ARG A 152 -4.73 -17.28 11.70
N LYS A 153 -4.87 -18.59 11.90
CA LYS A 153 -3.94 -19.45 12.63
C LYS A 153 -3.01 -20.14 11.63
N GLU A 154 -2.12 -19.36 11.00
CA GLU A 154 -1.16 -19.94 10.06
C GLU A 154 -0.06 -20.71 10.79
N LYS A 155 0.13 -21.98 10.43
CA LYS A 155 1.36 -22.71 10.77
C LYS A 155 2.51 -22.04 10.01
N GLN A 156 3.33 -21.28 10.73
CA GLN A 156 4.52 -20.69 10.13
C GLN A 156 5.52 -21.81 9.81
N PRO A 157 6.21 -21.74 8.65
CA PRO A 157 7.18 -22.76 8.31
C PRO A 157 8.31 -22.78 9.35
N SER A 158 8.84 -23.97 9.62
CA SER A 158 9.99 -24.16 10.52
C SER A 158 11.30 -23.95 9.76
N GLY A 159 12.27 -23.31 10.42
CA GLY A 159 13.62 -23.08 9.90
C GLY A 159 13.90 -21.63 9.49
N ASN A 160 15.08 -21.43 8.89
CA ASN A 160 15.57 -20.13 8.47
C ASN A 160 14.72 -19.54 7.32
N ILE A 161 14.00 -18.45 7.61
CA ILE A 161 13.07 -17.79 6.69
C ILE A 161 13.37 -16.31 6.58
N CYS A 162 13.55 -15.84 5.35
CA CYS A 162 13.46 -14.43 5.02
C CYS A 162 11.99 -14.07 4.74
N TYR A 163 11.49 -12.99 5.32
CA TYR A 163 10.10 -12.58 5.20
C TYR A 163 9.99 -11.10 4.85
N ILE A 164 8.87 -10.75 4.21
CA ILE A 164 8.50 -9.37 3.90
C ILE A 164 7.06 -9.17 4.35
N PHE A 165 6.82 -8.19 5.22
CA PHE A 165 5.46 -7.82 5.64
C PHE A 165 5.08 -6.42 5.20
N GLU A 166 3.78 -6.20 5.06
CA GLU A 166 3.19 -4.92 4.70
C GLU A 166 3.02 -4.03 5.93
N GLU A 167 3.30 -2.74 5.75
CA GLU A 167 3.04 -1.71 6.74
C GLU A 167 2.40 -0.51 6.04
N ILE A 168 1.36 0.06 6.63
CA ILE A 168 0.64 1.21 6.10
C ILE A 168 0.76 2.33 7.13
N ASP A 169 1.13 3.52 6.69
CA ASP A 169 1.21 4.70 7.55
C ASP A 169 -0.14 5.43 7.66
N GLU A 170 -0.16 6.52 8.43
CA GLU A 170 -1.34 7.36 8.65
C GLU A 170 -1.85 8.03 7.37
N LEU A 171 -1.01 8.16 6.35
CA LEU A 171 -1.35 8.72 5.04
C LEU A 171 -1.82 7.64 4.04
N ASN A 172 -2.06 6.42 4.54
CA ASN A 172 -2.47 5.26 3.75
C ASN A 172 -1.44 4.89 2.66
N ILE A 173 -0.16 5.19 2.89
CA ILE A 173 0.95 4.82 2.02
C ILE A 173 1.45 3.44 2.46
N LYS A 174 1.51 2.50 1.50
CA LYS A 174 2.02 1.14 1.73
C LYS A 174 3.53 1.08 1.61
N TYR A 175 4.15 0.48 2.61
CA TYR A 175 5.56 0.13 2.71
C TYR A 175 5.73 -1.37 2.91
N TYR A 176 6.91 -1.87 2.55
CA TYR A 176 7.30 -3.25 2.80
C TYR A 176 8.50 -3.27 3.73
N ARG A 177 8.44 -4.10 4.78
CA ARG A 177 9.54 -4.32 5.70
C ARG A 177 10.14 -5.70 5.53
N LEU A 178 11.45 -5.73 5.31
CA LEU A 178 12.23 -6.95 5.20
C LEU A 178 12.67 -7.43 6.59
N GLY A 179 12.73 -8.75 6.79
CA GLY A 179 13.37 -9.34 7.94
C GLY A 179 13.73 -10.80 7.75
N GLN A 180 14.38 -11.36 8.76
CA GLN A 180 14.77 -12.76 8.81
C GLN A 180 14.52 -13.35 10.18
N SER A 181 14.26 -14.65 10.25
CA SER A 181 14.14 -15.39 11.51
C SER A 181 14.28 -16.90 11.32
N GLY A 182 14.79 -17.59 12.34
CA GLY A 182 14.67 -19.04 12.47
C GLY A 182 13.33 -19.49 13.08
N ASP A 183 12.60 -18.57 13.74
CA ASP A 183 11.27 -18.78 14.31
C ASP A 183 10.38 -17.57 13.98
N LEU A 184 9.72 -17.67 12.82
CA LEU A 184 8.83 -16.62 12.32
C LEU A 184 7.65 -16.38 13.27
N THR A 185 7.19 -17.39 14.01
CA THR A 185 6.05 -17.25 14.93
C THR A 185 6.38 -16.30 16.06
N LYS A 186 7.50 -16.54 16.76
CA LYS A 186 7.97 -15.65 17.84
C LYS A 186 8.28 -14.25 17.31
N ARG A 187 8.96 -14.17 16.16
CA ARG A 187 9.32 -12.88 15.56
C ARG A 187 8.09 -12.05 15.20
N MET A 188 7.05 -12.67 14.63
CA MET A 188 5.79 -11.98 14.31
C MET A 188 5.01 -11.60 15.56
N ALA A 189 5.05 -12.40 16.64
CA ALA A 189 4.47 -12.01 17.92
C ALA A 189 5.10 -10.70 18.45
N THR A 190 6.43 -10.55 18.31
CA THR A 190 7.12 -9.29 18.66
C THR A 190 6.74 -8.12 17.75
N HIS A 191 6.63 -8.32 16.43
CA HIS A 191 6.20 -7.23 15.54
C HIS A 191 4.73 -6.82 15.76
N ASN A 192 3.91 -7.77 16.20
CA ASN A 192 2.49 -7.53 16.48
C ASN A 192 2.24 -6.98 17.90
N SER A 193 3.21 -7.02 18.82
CA SER A 193 2.97 -6.68 20.23
C SER A 193 2.53 -5.23 20.45
N SER A 194 2.96 -4.33 19.57
CA SER A 194 2.60 -2.90 19.59
C SER A 194 1.59 -2.52 18.52
N SER A 195 1.00 -3.49 17.81
CA SER A 195 0.03 -3.25 16.73
C SER A 195 -1.33 -3.80 17.11
N VAL A 196 -2.40 -3.06 16.79
CA VAL A 196 -3.80 -3.49 17.03
C VAL A 196 -4.16 -4.70 16.17
N HIS A 197 -3.67 -4.72 14.93
CA HIS A 197 -3.89 -5.79 13.96
C HIS A 197 -2.59 -6.51 13.65
N LYS A 198 -2.69 -7.80 13.32
CA LYS A 198 -1.56 -8.60 12.87
C LYS A 198 -1.00 -8.02 11.58
N LYS A 199 0.33 -7.89 11.50
CA LYS A 199 1.02 -7.53 10.26
C LYS A 199 0.73 -8.58 9.18
N VAL A 200 0.48 -8.10 7.96
CA VAL A 200 0.24 -8.96 6.79
C VAL A 200 1.58 -9.36 6.21
N VAL A 201 1.93 -10.66 6.29
CA VAL A 201 3.17 -11.16 5.70
C VAL A 201 2.95 -11.43 4.20
N ALA A 202 3.44 -10.53 3.35
CA ALA A 202 3.31 -10.62 1.90
C ALA A 202 4.13 -11.76 1.30
N PHE A 203 5.32 -12.03 1.85
CA PHE A 203 6.21 -13.09 1.35
C PHE A 203 6.90 -13.83 2.49
N LYS A 204 6.99 -15.16 2.35
CA LYS A 204 7.74 -16.06 3.22
C LYS A 204 8.67 -16.90 2.35
N ILE A 205 9.96 -16.79 2.57
CA ILE A 205 10.99 -17.33 1.68
C ILE A 205 11.90 -18.24 2.49
N LYS A 206 11.78 -19.54 2.26
CA LYS A 206 12.66 -20.54 2.88
C LYS A 206 13.99 -20.58 2.14
N THR A 207 15.09 -20.43 2.88
CA THR A 207 16.45 -20.47 2.33
C THR A 207 17.42 -20.98 3.37
N ASP A 208 18.36 -21.83 2.97
CA ASP A 208 19.39 -22.34 3.86
C ASP A 208 20.45 -21.26 4.17
N ASN A 209 20.61 -20.30 3.26
CA ASN A 209 21.57 -19.21 3.39
C ASN A 209 20.84 -17.86 3.52
N ILE A 210 20.32 -17.63 4.71
CA ILE A 210 19.43 -16.51 5.03
C ILE A 210 20.14 -15.15 4.95
N LEU A 211 21.40 -15.08 5.42
CA LEU A 211 22.19 -13.85 5.45
C LEU A 211 22.49 -13.32 4.05
N HIS A 212 22.97 -14.19 3.14
CA HIS A 212 23.28 -13.78 1.77
C HIS A 212 22.02 -13.43 0.98
N TYR A 213 20.91 -14.12 1.26
CA TYR A 213 19.64 -13.85 0.61
C TYR A 213 19.06 -12.50 1.04
N GLU A 214 19.11 -12.19 2.34
CA GLU A 214 18.69 -10.88 2.85
C GLU A 214 19.57 -9.75 2.28
N ALA A 215 20.88 -9.92 2.27
CA ALA A 215 21.81 -8.95 1.69
C ALA A 215 21.50 -8.67 0.21
N CYS A 216 21.26 -9.73 -0.58
CA CYS A 216 20.86 -9.58 -1.98
C CYS A 216 19.56 -8.79 -2.12
N LEU A 217 18.55 -9.07 -1.30
CA LEU A 217 17.27 -8.35 -1.32
C LEU A 217 17.44 -6.88 -0.94
N ARG A 218 18.19 -6.58 0.13
CA ARG A 218 18.48 -5.21 0.57
C ARG A 218 19.18 -4.41 -0.54
N GLY A 219 20.19 -5.00 -1.18
CA GLY A 219 20.89 -4.39 -2.31
C GLY A 219 19.97 -4.16 -3.51
N SER A 220 19.15 -5.17 -3.85
CA SER A 220 18.20 -5.09 -4.98
C SER A 220 17.18 -3.97 -4.82
N MET A 221 16.69 -3.75 -3.60
CA MET A 221 15.62 -2.80 -3.28
C MET A 221 16.14 -1.47 -2.75
N TYR A 222 17.46 -1.26 -2.77
CA TYR A 222 18.12 -0.15 -2.09
C TYR A 222 17.55 1.23 -2.47
N ASN A 223 17.39 1.51 -3.77
CA ASN A 223 16.88 2.79 -4.27
C ASN A 223 15.39 3.05 -3.93
N PHE A 224 14.70 2.07 -3.34
CA PHE A 224 13.32 2.19 -2.90
C PHE A 224 13.20 2.35 -1.38
N ARG A 225 14.32 2.49 -0.66
CA ARG A 225 14.34 2.68 0.79
C ARG A 225 13.72 4.03 1.14
N TYR A 226 12.78 4.04 2.09
CA TYR A 226 12.08 5.25 2.52
C TYR A 226 12.88 6.07 3.56
N LYS A 227 13.55 5.40 4.50
CA LYS A 227 14.40 6.06 5.52
C LYS A 227 15.77 5.37 5.59
N ASN A 228 16.83 6.16 5.60
CA ASN A 228 18.20 5.67 5.82
C ASN A 228 18.26 4.92 7.17
N ASN A 229 19.09 3.88 7.26
CA ASN A 229 19.20 2.97 8.41
C ASN A 229 17.94 2.15 8.79
N LYS A 230 16.88 2.16 7.98
CA LYS A 230 15.70 1.31 8.22
C LYS A 230 15.35 0.43 7.01
N ASP A 231 14.88 -0.78 7.28
CA ASP A 231 14.45 -1.75 6.26
C ASP A 231 13.02 -1.52 5.73
N TYR A 232 12.63 -0.26 5.51
CA TYR A 232 11.33 0.10 4.92
C TYR A 232 11.48 0.50 3.46
N TYR A 233 10.72 -0.16 2.58
CA TYR A 233 10.81 0.01 1.14
C TYR A 233 9.47 0.47 0.54
N LYS A 234 9.49 1.59 -0.17
CA LYS A 234 8.38 2.09 -1.00
C LYS A 234 8.60 1.61 -2.44
N ILE A 235 8.17 0.39 -2.72
CA ILE A 235 8.46 -0.33 -3.98
C ILE A 235 7.19 -1.02 -4.52
N PRO A 236 6.97 -1.04 -5.85
CA PRO A 236 5.88 -1.83 -6.45
C PRO A 236 6.05 -3.34 -6.21
N LEU A 237 4.94 -4.03 -5.95
CA LEU A 237 4.91 -5.47 -5.64
C LEU A 237 5.60 -6.33 -6.71
N GLU A 238 5.43 -6.01 -7.98
CA GLU A 238 6.06 -6.73 -9.10
C GLU A 238 7.58 -6.67 -9.08
N LYS A 239 8.17 -5.55 -8.62
CA LYS A 239 9.62 -5.44 -8.45
C LYS A 239 10.11 -6.29 -7.27
N ILE A 240 9.33 -6.42 -6.19
CA ILE A 240 9.65 -7.32 -5.07
C ILE A 240 9.67 -8.77 -5.56
N LYS A 241 8.62 -9.22 -6.27
CA LYS A 241 8.56 -10.58 -6.83
C LYS A 241 9.77 -10.87 -7.73
N TYR A 242 10.14 -9.91 -8.56
CA TYR A 242 11.34 -10.00 -9.40
C TYR A 242 12.62 -10.09 -8.56
N ALA A 243 12.76 -9.28 -7.50
CA ALA A 243 13.91 -9.33 -6.60
C ALA A 243 14.05 -10.71 -5.92
N ILE A 244 12.96 -11.23 -5.35
CA ILE A 244 12.89 -12.55 -4.72
C ILE A 244 13.37 -13.64 -5.69
N LYS A 245 12.79 -13.69 -6.90
CA LYS A 245 13.12 -14.72 -7.89
C LYS A 245 14.62 -14.75 -8.22
N ASN A 246 15.21 -13.59 -8.49
CA ASN A 246 16.60 -13.53 -8.95
C ASN A 246 17.60 -13.70 -7.80
N CYS A 247 17.32 -13.16 -6.60
CA CYS A 247 18.17 -13.41 -5.43
C CYS A 247 18.24 -14.90 -5.08
N GLY A 248 17.13 -15.64 -5.23
CA GLY A 248 17.16 -17.10 -5.09
C GLY A 248 18.07 -17.81 -6.09
N GLY A 249 18.14 -17.30 -7.34
CA GLY A 249 19.08 -17.82 -8.34
C GLY A 249 20.54 -17.54 -7.98
N VAL A 250 20.84 -16.33 -7.52
CA VAL A 250 22.20 -15.91 -7.13
C VAL A 250 22.70 -16.73 -5.93
N VAL A 251 21.90 -16.83 -4.87
CA VAL A 251 22.31 -17.50 -3.63
C VAL A 251 22.50 -19.00 -3.81
N LYS A 252 21.67 -19.66 -4.62
CA LYS A 252 21.84 -21.09 -4.95
C LYS A 252 23.17 -21.37 -5.65
N LYS A 253 23.56 -20.50 -6.58
CA LYS A 253 24.84 -20.62 -7.30
C LYS A 253 26.03 -20.43 -6.36
N LEU A 254 25.94 -19.54 -5.37
CA LEU A 254 26.98 -19.35 -4.36
C LEU A 254 27.14 -20.58 -3.45
N LYS A 255 26.02 -21.18 -3.00
CA LYS A 255 26.05 -22.35 -2.09
C LYS A 255 26.68 -23.60 -2.71
N ASN A 256 26.32 -23.93 -3.95
CA ASN A 256 26.87 -25.10 -4.66
C ASN A 256 28.41 -25.07 -4.80
N ASN A 257 29.04 -23.91 -4.59
CA ASN A 257 30.48 -23.73 -4.71
C ASN A 257 31.23 -23.82 -3.37
N ILE A 258 30.54 -23.76 -2.22
CA ILE A 258 31.16 -23.82 -0.88
C ILE A 258 31.19 -25.27 -0.36
N ASP A 259 30.20 -26.10 -0.73
CA ASP A 259 30.11 -27.50 -0.30
C ASP A 259 31.03 -28.46 -1.13
N GLY A 260 31.83 -27.93 -2.05
CA GLY A 260 32.85 -28.68 -2.79
C GLY A 260 34.19 -28.63 -2.06
N GLY A 261 34.55 -29.70 -1.36
CA GLY A 261 35.79 -29.81 -0.57
C GLY A 261 37.08 -29.54 -1.36
N GLU A 262 38.17 -29.35 -0.62
CA GLU A 262 39.52 -28.86 -0.99
C GLU A 262 40.22 -29.50 -2.22
N ASN A 263 39.62 -30.48 -2.90
CA ASN A 263 40.25 -31.23 -4.00
C ASN A 263 39.57 -31.12 -5.37
N ASN A 264 38.57 -30.25 -5.56
CA ASN A 264 38.02 -29.99 -6.90
C ASN A 264 38.30 -28.54 -7.33
N ASN A 265 39.15 -28.39 -8.35
CA ASN A 265 39.40 -27.15 -9.09
C ASN A 265 38.13 -26.66 -9.83
N TYR A 266 37.10 -26.25 -9.09
CA TYR A 266 36.01 -25.46 -9.64
C TYR A 266 36.44 -23.99 -9.67
N VAL A 267 36.88 -23.52 -10.83
CA VAL A 267 37.17 -22.09 -11.04
C VAL A 267 35.86 -21.31 -10.91
N ILE A 268 35.73 -20.53 -9.82
CA ILE A 268 34.60 -19.63 -9.62
C ILE A 268 34.62 -18.57 -10.72
N ASP A 269 33.61 -18.57 -11.60
CA ASP A 269 33.41 -17.45 -12.53
C ASP A 269 32.71 -16.29 -11.82
N ASN A 270 33.45 -15.63 -10.92
CA ASN A 270 33.04 -14.42 -10.20
C ASN A 270 32.58 -13.32 -11.18
N LYS A 271 33.11 -13.31 -12.40
CA LYS A 271 32.76 -12.35 -13.44
C LYS A 271 31.34 -12.57 -13.96
N LYS A 272 30.92 -13.83 -14.14
CA LYS A 272 29.55 -14.19 -14.51
C LYS A 272 28.53 -13.83 -13.42
N ILE A 273 28.83 -14.14 -12.15
CA ILE A 273 27.97 -13.79 -11.00
C ILE A 273 27.81 -12.27 -10.90
N ASN A 274 28.91 -11.53 -10.94
CA ASN A 274 28.89 -10.06 -10.92
C ASN A 274 28.08 -9.48 -12.08
N THR A 275 28.14 -10.10 -13.25
CA THR A 275 27.37 -9.68 -14.42
C THR A 275 25.87 -9.86 -14.22
N GLU A 276 25.44 -11.00 -13.69
CA GLU A 276 24.03 -11.26 -13.37
C GLU A 276 23.48 -10.28 -12.32
N ILE A 277 24.27 -9.97 -11.28
CA ILE A 277 23.91 -8.98 -10.25
C ILE A 277 23.75 -7.59 -10.89
N LYS A 278 24.68 -7.14 -11.73
CA LYS A 278 24.59 -5.85 -12.44
C LYS A 278 23.35 -5.76 -13.33
N ILE A 279 23.04 -6.84 -14.06
CA ILE A 279 21.83 -6.92 -14.90
C ILE A 279 20.57 -6.81 -14.03
N MET A 280 20.51 -7.58 -12.95
CA MET A 280 19.38 -7.61 -12.03
C MET A 280 19.14 -6.22 -11.41
N PHE A 281 20.17 -5.64 -10.80
CA PHE A 281 20.04 -4.37 -10.08
C PHE A 281 19.69 -3.23 -11.04
N SER A 282 20.37 -3.13 -12.19
CA SER A 282 20.07 -2.09 -13.19
C SER A 282 18.62 -2.15 -13.70
N LYS A 283 18.01 -3.34 -13.75
CA LYS A 283 16.61 -3.51 -14.15
C LYS A 283 15.61 -3.12 -13.05
N ILE A 284 15.91 -3.44 -11.80
CA ILE A 284 15.03 -3.12 -10.66
C ILE A 284 15.06 -1.63 -10.37
N SER A 285 16.26 -1.06 -10.25
CA SER A 285 16.47 0.35 -9.94
C SER A 285 16.15 1.27 -11.11
N LYS A 286 16.23 0.77 -12.35
CA LYS A 286 16.26 1.59 -13.57
C LYS A 286 17.40 2.62 -13.53
N CYS A 287 18.52 2.27 -12.90
CA CYS A 287 19.73 3.10 -12.84
C CYS A 287 20.88 2.46 -13.62
N VAL A 288 21.90 3.27 -13.91
CA VAL A 288 23.17 2.78 -14.44
C VAL A 288 23.90 2.01 -13.33
N MET A 289 24.37 0.82 -13.65
CA MET A 289 25.12 -0.04 -12.74
C MET A 289 26.47 -0.37 -13.34
N TRP A 290 27.54 -0.09 -12.59
CA TRP A 290 28.92 -0.27 -13.03
C TRP A 290 29.80 -0.72 -11.86
N ASN A 291 30.75 -1.61 -12.16
CA ASN A 291 31.77 -2.01 -11.21
C ASN A 291 33.02 -1.18 -11.49
N VAL A 292 33.48 -0.42 -10.51
CA VAL A 292 34.61 0.50 -10.64
C VAL A 292 35.92 -0.19 -11.05
N TYR A 293 36.05 -1.50 -10.79
CA TYR A 293 37.20 -2.31 -11.20
C TYR A 293 37.19 -2.69 -12.69
N GLU A 294 36.07 -2.46 -13.38
CA GLU A 294 35.86 -2.80 -14.78
C GLU A 294 35.88 -1.56 -15.67
N LYS A 295 36.23 -1.73 -16.95
CA LYS A 295 36.12 -0.63 -17.93
C LYS A 295 34.68 -0.07 -17.94
N PRO A 296 34.48 1.26 -18.01
CA PRO A 296 33.15 1.88 -18.02
C PRO A 296 32.20 1.35 -19.11
N SER A 297 32.75 0.84 -20.21
CA SER A 297 32.00 0.16 -21.29
C SER A 297 31.30 -1.15 -20.86
N LEU A 298 31.55 -1.64 -19.64
CA LEU A 298 30.90 -2.79 -19.03
C LEU A 298 29.71 -2.42 -18.13
N ALA A 299 29.26 -1.16 -18.17
CA ALA A 299 28.07 -0.70 -17.45
C ALA A 299 26.75 -1.27 -18.03
N TYR A 300 25.75 -1.40 -17.17
CA TYR A 300 24.41 -1.90 -17.49
C TYR A 300 23.33 -0.89 -17.09
N TYR A 301 22.27 -0.77 -17.90
CA TYR A 301 21.06 0.00 -17.60
C TYR A 301 19.84 -0.79 -18.03
N ASN A 302 18.85 -0.87 -17.14
CA ASN A 302 17.61 -1.60 -17.39
C ASN A 302 17.85 -3.06 -17.86
N GLY A 303 18.85 -3.73 -17.27
CA GLY A 303 19.23 -5.10 -17.60
C GLY A 303 19.96 -5.29 -18.94
N LYS A 304 20.33 -4.22 -19.64
CA LYS A 304 21.07 -4.27 -20.90
C LYS A 304 22.41 -3.57 -20.77
N LYS A 305 23.43 -4.13 -21.44
CA LYS A 305 24.74 -3.48 -21.53
C LYS A 305 24.60 -2.15 -22.27
N ILE A 306 25.23 -1.10 -21.74
CA ILE A 306 25.16 0.25 -22.30
C ILE A 306 26.30 0.45 -23.31
N THR A 307 25.98 1.09 -24.43
CA THR A 307 27.00 1.57 -25.38
C THR A 307 27.62 2.87 -24.89
N ASN A 308 28.90 3.14 -25.15
CA ASN A 308 29.57 4.39 -24.79
C ASN A 308 28.77 5.65 -25.20
N LYS A 309 28.16 5.66 -26.40
CA LYS A 309 27.30 6.76 -26.88
C LYS A 309 26.09 7.03 -25.98
N LYS A 310 25.49 5.97 -25.41
CA LYS A 310 24.38 6.08 -24.47
C LYS A 310 24.86 6.47 -23.07
N LEU A 311 26.04 6.03 -22.64
CA LEU A 311 26.63 6.45 -21.36
C LEU A 311 26.86 7.97 -21.30
N ASN A 312 27.19 8.58 -22.45
CA ASN A 312 27.29 10.04 -22.59
C ASN A 312 25.92 10.75 -22.56
N LYS A 313 24.87 10.08 -23.04
CA LYS A 313 23.53 10.67 -23.20
C LYS A 313 22.64 10.50 -21.96
N VAL A 314 22.89 9.46 -21.14
CA VAL A 314 22.23 9.33 -19.85
C VAL A 314 22.83 10.39 -18.92
N ILE A 315 22.18 11.53 -18.86
CA ILE A 315 22.51 12.61 -17.91
C ILE A 315 21.95 12.20 -16.55
N LEU A 316 22.69 12.47 -15.46
CA LEU A 316 22.15 12.42 -14.10
C LEU A 316 20.98 13.42 -14.04
N GLU A 317 19.72 12.97 -13.95
CA GLU A 317 18.56 13.87 -13.94
C GLU A 317 18.73 14.99 -12.90
N GLN A 318 18.39 16.23 -13.27
CA GLN A 318 18.54 17.48 -12.49
C GLN A 318 17.64 17.56 -11.25
N SER A 319 17.36 16.46 -10.55
CA SER A 319 16.67 16.55 -9.27
C SER A 319 17.67 16.98 -8.18
N ARG A 320 17.38 18.09 -7.50
CA ARG A 320 18.16 18.68 -6.38
C ARG A 320 18.46 17.74 -5.19
N ALA A 321 18.12 16.45 -5.28
CA ALA A 321 18.22 15.49 -4.20
C ALA A 321 19.05 14.24 -4.49
N ASN A 322 19.49 13.94 -5.73
CA ASN A 322 20.19 12.67 -5.98
C ASN A 322 21.16 12.73 -7.18
N LYS A 323 22.34 13.35 -7.02
CA LYS A 323 23.52 12.95 -7.80
C LYS A 323 24.35 12.02 -6.95
N ILE A 324 23.86 10.80 -6.70
CA ILE A 324 24.51 9.84 -5.81
C ILE A 324 25.25 8.80 -6.64
N LEU A 325 26.58 8.84 -6.63
CA LEU A 325 27.39 7.70 -7.02
C LEU A 325 27.44 6.72 -5.84
N ILE A 326 26.96 5.49 -6.05
CA ILE A 326 27.01 4.39 -5.08
C ILE A 326 28.32 3.65 -5.29
N VAL A 327 29.31 3.88 -4.43
CA VAL A 327 30.55 3.09 -4.40
C VAL A 327 30.39 2.01 -3.33
N PRO A 328 30.45 0.71 -3.65
CA PRO A 328 30.29 -0.32 -2.64
C PRO A 328 31.43 -0.27 -1.61
N CYS A 329 31.08 -0.07 -0.33
CA CYS A 329 31.96 -0.15 0.85
C CYS A 329 31.13 -0.70 2.03
N GLN A 330 31.53 -1.76 2.73
CA GLN A 330 30.86 -2.23 3.95
C GLN A 330 31.33 -1.49 5.26
N ARG A 331 30.70 -0.36 5.58
CA ARG A 331 30.95 0.38 6.82
C ARG A 331 29.76 0.19 7.75
N ASP A 332 30.00 -0.38 8.93
CA ASP A 332 29.03 -0.46 10.04
C ASP A 332 27.59 -0.85 9.63
N SER A 333 27.47 -1.90 8.81
CA SER A 333 26.20 -2.47 8.28
C SER A 333 25.60 -1.78 7.03
N GLU A 334 26.23 -0.74 6.49
CA GLU A 334 25.90 -0.13 5.20
C GLU A 334 26.89 -0.58 4.13
N TYR A 335 26.43 -0.82 2.90
CA TYR A 335 27.20 -1.48 1.82
C TYR A 335 27.69 -0.52 0.73
N TYR A 336 27.55 0.80 0.90
CA TYR A 336 27.97 1.78 -0.10
C TYR A 336 28.18 3.18 0.48
N GLU A 337 28.98 3.99 -0.23
CA GLU A 337 29.16 5.43 -0.01
C GLU A 337 28.48 6.23 -1.12
N THR A 338 27.96 7.42 -0.78
CA THR A 338 27.27 8.32 -1.70
C THR A 338 28.13 9.55 -1.99
N ILE A 339 28.58 9.73 -3.23
CA ILE A 339 29.28 10.96 -3.65
C ILE A 339 28.27 11.91 -4.27
N ASP A 340 28.13 13.12 -3.73
CA ASP A 340 27.36 14.23 -4.32
C ASP A 340 28.24 15.02 -5.30
N LEU A 341 27.80 15.08 -6.55
CA LEU A 341 28.55 15.63 -7.68
C LEU A 341 28.15 17.07 -8.04
N GLY A 342 27.43 17.79 -7.17
CA GLY A 342 27.13 19.21 -7.39
C GLY A 342 26.20 19.50 -8.57
N PHE A 343 26.22 20.70 -9.15
CA PHE A 343 25.33 21.08 -10.26
C PHE A 343 25.89 20.79 -11.66
N ASP A 344 27.12 20.29 -11.75
CA ASP A 344 27.82 20.16 -13.04
C ASP A 344 27.25 19.06 -13.95
N GLU A 345 27.16 19.36 -15.25
CA GLU A 345 26.69 18.45 -16.31
C GLU A 345 27.77 17.42 -16.71
N ILE A 346 28.29 16.66 -15.73
CA ILE A 346 29.26 15.59 -16.00
C ILE A 346 28.51 14.35 -16.47
N SER A 347 28.90 13.83 -17.65
CA SER A 347 28.36 12.56 -18.16
C SER A 347 28.82 11.36 -17.31
N TYR A 348 28.02 10.29 -17.23
CA TYR A 348 28.44 9.06 -16.56
C TYR A 348 29.76 8.51 -17.11
N LYS A 349 30.03 8.69 -18.41
CA LYS A 349 31.29 8.25 -19.01
C LYS A 349 32.47 9.00 -18.42
N THR A 350 32.42 10.33 -18.42
CA THR A 350 33.49 11.17 -17.89
C THR A 350 33.75 10.84 -16.42
N LEU A 351 32.68 10.72 -15.62
CA LEU A 351 32.79 10.35 -14.22
C LEU A 351 33.41 8.95 -14.03
N PHE A 352 32.92 7.95 -14.76
CA PHE A 352 33.43 6.58 -14.65
C PHE A 352 34.88 6.48 -15.13
N ASP A 353 35.27 7.21 -16.17
CA ASP A 353 36.65 7.27 -16.66
C ASP A 353 37.58 7.89 -15.60
N ILE A 354 37.17 8.98 -14.95
CA ILE A 354 37.92 9.61 -13.84
C ILE A 354 38.14 8.62 -12.70
N LEU A 355 37.05 7.98 -12.24
CA LEU A 355 37.11 7.02 -11.14
C LEU A 355 37.95 5.80 -11.51
N TYR A 356 37.73 5.23 -12.70
CA TYR A 356 38.50 4.09 -13.18
C TYR A 356 40.01 4.41 -13.22
N LYS A 357 40.38 5.60 -13.69
CA LYS A 357 41.77 6.06 -13.69
C LYS A 357 42.32 6.19 -12.27
N PHE A 358 41.57 6.84 -11.37
CA PHE A 358 41.96 7.01 -9.97
C PHE A 358 42.22 5.66 -9.28
N TYR A 359 41.31 4.70 -9.41
CA TYR A 359 41.45 3.39 -8.76
C TYR A 359 42.53 2.50 -9.38
N LYS A 360 42.96 2.80 -10.61
CA LYS A 360 44.07 2.12 -11.29
C LYS A 360 45.40 2.83 -11.14
N GLU A 361 45.44 3.95 -10.41
CA GLU A 361 46.68 4.67 -10.16
C GLU A 361 47.57 3.85 -9.22
N PRO A 362 48.86 3.69 -9.55
CA PRO A 362 49.80 3.00 -8.69
C PRO A 362 50.09 3.82 -7.42
N ILE A 363 50.32 3.10 -6.33
CA ILE A 363 50.69 3.67 -5.05
C ILE A 363 52.14 3.27 -4.76
N ASP A 364 52.92 4.22 -4.24
CA ASP A 364 54.26 3.94 -3.74
C ASP A 364 54.27 3.68 -2.22
N ILE A 365 55.40 3.14 -1.74
CA ILE A 365 55.57 2.78 -0.34
C ILE A 365 55.50 4.00 0.59
N ASN A 366 55.97 5.16 0.13
CA ASN A 366 55.97 6.42 0.89
C ASN A 366 54.55 6.93 1.16
N TYR A 367 53.62 6.68 0.24
CA TYR A 367 52.21 6.99 0.43
C TYR A 367 51.57 6.03 1.43
N LEU A 368 51.88 4.73 1.37
CA LEU A 368 51.35 3.73 2.29
C LEU A 368 51.78 3.99 3.74
N GLU A 369 53.03 4.35 3.95
CA GLU A 369 53.61 4.65 5.26
C GLU A 369 53.02 5.92 5.92
N LYS A 370 52.35 6.77 5.13
CA LYS A 370 51.65 7.98 5.63
C LYS A 370 50.20 7.71 6.04
N ILE A 371 49.65 6.53 5.75
CA ILE A 371 48.28 6.16 6.13
C ILE A 371 48.27 5.84 7.63
N PRO A 372 47.39 6.45 8.42
CA PRO A 372 47.38 6.25 9.88
C PRO A 372 47.12 4.79 10.28
N ASN A 373 47.69 4.40 11.43
CA ASN A 373 47.84 3.01 11.90
C ASN A 373 46.53 2.30 12.30
N ASP A 374 45.40 2.99 12.25
CA ASP A 374 44.06 2.47 12.53
C ASP A 374 43.51 1.55 11.40
N ILE A 375 44.29 1.33 10.34
CA ILE A 375 43.99 0.45 9.20
C ILE A 375 45.09 -0.65 9.02
N SER A 376 45.64 -1.16 10.14
CA SER A 376 46.96 -1.82 10.21
C SER A 376 47.16 -3.10 9.38
N GLU A 377 46.16 -3.99 9.26
CA GLU A 377 46.36 -5.29 8.61
C GLU A 377 46.49 -5.17 7.08
N TYR A 378 45.74 -4.27 6.45
CA TYR A 378 45.70 -4.13 4.98
C TYR A 378 46.84 -3.28 4.44
N VAL A 379 47.19 -2.21 5.14
CA VAL A 379 48.38 -1.42 4.81
C VAL A 379 49.62 -2.31 4.96
N SER A 380 49.66 -3.19 5.97
CA SER A 380 50.72 -4.19 6.10
C SER A 380 50.75 -5.17 4.91
N ASP A 381 49.62 -5.70 4.48
CA ASP A 381 49.56 -6.61 3.34
C ASP A 381 49.89 -5.93 2.00
N ALA A 382 49.47 -4.68 1.80
CA ALA A 382 49.85 -3.87 0.66
C ALA A 382 51.36 -3.57 0.65
N ILE A 383 51.96 -3.25 1.82
CA ILE A 383 53.41 -3.07 1.97
C ILE A 383 54.18 -4.37 1.72
N LYS A 384 53.62 -5.55 2.03
CA LYS A 384 54.22 -6.83 1.65
C LYS A 384 54.13 -7.05 0.14
N LYS A 385 52.96 -6.77 -0.45
CA LYS A 385 52.66 -6.98 -1.87
C LYS A 385 53.51 -6.08 -2.79
N ILE A 386 53.76 -4.84 -2.38
CA ILE A 386 54.54 -3.86 -3.17
C ILE A 386 55.99 -4.32 -3.41
N LYS A 387 56.52 -5.24 -2.59
CA LYS A 387 57.85 -5.83 -2.77
C LYS A 387 57.92 -6.83 -3.92
N HIS A 388 56.78 -7.34 -4.37
CA HIS A 388 56.70 -8.40 -5.38
C HIS A 388 55.93 -7.98 -6.63
N GLU A 389 55.02 -7.00 -6.52
CA GLU A 389 54.21 -6.53 -7.63
C GLU A 389 53.70 -5.09 -7.41
N GLN A 390 53.24 -4.45 -8.48
CA GLN A 390 52.71 -3.09 -8.42
C GLN A 390 51.39 -3.07 -7.65
N VAL A 391 51.35 -2.27 -6.58
CA VAL A 391 50.15 -2.04 -5.78
C VAL A 391 49.46 -0.78 -6.30
N ASN A 392 48.18 -0.88 -6.63
CA ASN A 392 47.37 0.24 -7.07
C ASN A 392 46.40 0.67 -5.97
N ARG A 393 45.74 1.82 -6.13
CA ARG A 393 44.74 2.30 -5.16
C ARG A 393 43.63 1.29 -4.87
N ASN A 394 43.24 0.48 -5.85
CA ASN A 394 42.25 -0.58 -5.65
C ASN A 394 42.75 -1.75 -4.78
N ASP A 395 44.05 -2.01 -4.68
CA ASP A 395 44.61 -3.07 -3.84
C ASP A 395 44.49 -2.75 -2.35
N LEU A 396 44.49 -1.47 -1.98
CA LEU A 396 44.15 -1.03 -0.62
C LEU A 396 42.67 -1.22 -0.28
N ILE A 397 41.82 -1.39 -1.28
CA ILE A 397 40.37 -1.51 -1.12
C ILE A 397 39.96 -2.99 -1.14
N GLY A 398 40.87 -3.89 -1.53
CA GLY A 398 40.62 -5.31 -1.80
C GLY A 398 40.06 -6.14 -0.65
N ASN A 399 40.03 -5.62 0.58
CA ASN A 399 39.31 -6.20 1.71
C ASN A 399 38.59 -5.15 2.59
N LEU A 400 38.58 -3.88 2.14
CA LEU A 400 38.05 -2.77 2.92
C LEU A 400 36.67 -2.37 2.46
N CYS A 401 35.80 -2.84 3.31
CA CYS A 401 34.47 -2.37 3.44
C CYS A 401 34.39 -1.01 4.18
N ARG A 402 35.44 -0.51 4.84
CA ARG A 402 35.39 0.81 5.51
C ARG A 402 36.05 1.91 4.67
N PHE A 403 35.31 2.96 4.32
CA PHE A 403 35.85 4.14 3.62
C PHE A 403 35.71 5.43 4.47
N GLU A 404 36.84 6.12 4.67
CA GLU A 404 36.96 7.53 5.08
C GLU A 404 37.63 8.41 3.99
N GLY A 405 38.13 7.80 2.90
CA GLY A 405 38.92 8.50 1.88
C GLY A 405 38.13 9.36 0.88
N VAL A 406 36.81 9.21 0.77
CA VAL A 406 36.00 9.98 -0.21
C VAL A 406 35.86 11.45 0.17
N ARG A 407 36.05 11.82 1.45
CA ARG A 407 36.14 13.24 1.84
C ARG A 407 37.32 13.97 1.19
N ASN A 408 38.43 13.27 0.91
CA ASN A 408 39.58 13.85 0.18
C ASN A 408 39.38 13.88 -1.35
N VAL A 409 38.46 13.06 -1.87
CA VAL A 409 38.04 13.11 -3.29
C VAL A 409 37.16 14.34 -3.55
N TYR A 410 36.40 14.81 -2.55
CA TYR A 410 35.67 16.08 -2.63
C TYR A 410 36.57 17.27 -2.98
N GLY A 411 37.76 17.35 -2.36
CA GLY A 411 38.76 18.33 -2.71
C GLY A 411 39.24 18.17 -4.15
N ASN A 412 39.71 16.97 -4.53
CA ASN A 412 40.30 16.76 -5.86
C ASN A 412 39.30 16.84 -7.03
N ILE A 413 38.03 16.49 -6.83
CA ILE A 413 36.97 16.68 -7.84
C ILE A 413 36.66 18.17 -8.03
N TYR A 414 36.62 18.96 -6.95
CA TYR A 414 36.46 20.42 -7.04
C TYR A 414 37.63 21.06 -7.82
N TRP A 415 38.87 20.59 -7.61
CA TRP A 415 40.05 21.04 -8.36
C TRP A 415 40.07 20.57 -9.83
N LEU A 416 39.51 19.39 -10.13
CA LEU A 416 39.40 18.86 -11.51
C LEU A 416 38.28 19.52 -12.33
N ILE A 417 37.23 20.03 -11.67
CA ILE A 417 36.08 20.69 -12.33
C ILE A 417 36.37 22.17 -12.63
N MET A 418 37.15 22.84 -11.78
CA MET A 418 37.44 24.27 -11.97
C MET A 418 38.54 24.57 -12.99
N GLY A 419 39.32 23.57 -13.42
CA GLY A 419 40.42 23.76 -14.36
C GLY A 419 41.54 24.62 -13.79
N SER A 420 42.75 24.08 -13.71
CA SER A 420 43.97 24.90 -13.68
C SER A 420 44.24 25.48 -15.05
#